data_AF-A0A414B427-F1
#
_entry.id   AF-A0A414B427-F1
#
_cell.length_a   1.000
_cell.length_b   1.000
_cell.length_c   1.000
_cell.angle_alpha   90.00
_cell.angle_beta   90.00
_cell.angle_gamma   90.00
#
_symmetry.space_group_name_H-M   'P 1'
#
loop_
_entity.id
_entity.type
_entity.pdbx_description
1 polymer ?
#
loop_
_entity_poly.entity_id
_entity_poly.type
_entity_poly.pdbx_seq_one_letter_code
_entity_poly.pdbx_strand_id
1 'polypeptide(L)'
;MKNTIFKSFKFTFSLMLTVMLCLSFSTITNAASVKDIPVKKTISADITGDGKADKILITTTMDDDFRVKKLKVTVNKKTAFNKNCTDSGINYITAKYAKMTNKNEFIQLMGIGDNDYIVFNQIYKYNNTSKKLYSISKLDNTACEIVSAKKNRLTLHHGEQPAETGWLTWKMSYKFRNNKLVLTNATTSTVKSTIGYSRKDSYSKLFRKNIFVTAKKLRFYNGKKLAFTVPKGKQVTLKKLTLSKGNIYLQFQYGKKTGWISVNNKNYDFESPYFKKVNSRLAG
;
A
#
# COMPACT_ATOMS: atom_id res chain seq x y z
N MET A 1 76.76 24.00 23.04
CA MET A 1 75.73 24.73 22.27
C MET A 1 75.40 23.92 21.02
N LYS A 2 74.40 23.04 21.09
CA LYS A 2 73.03 23.16 20.53
C LYS A 2 72.93 23.05 18.99
N ASN A 3 72.64 21.81 18.59
CA ASN A 3 72.15 21.32 17.30
C ASN A 3 70.99 22.14 16.71
N THR A 4 71.06 22.49 15.42
CA THR A 4 69.86 22.87 14.65
C THR A 4 69.97 22.54 13.15
N ILE A 5 70.07 21.27 12.79
CA ILE A 5 69.80 20.81 11.41
C ILE A 5 69.00 19.51 11.50
N PHE A 6 67.73 19.56 11.93
CA PHE A 6 66.76 18.47 11.75
C PHE A 6 65.35 18.94 12.14
N LYS A 7 64.84 19.98 11.46
CA LYS A 7 63.43 20.41 11.60
C LYS A 7 62.89 20.95 10.27
N SER A 8 62.79 20.09 9.26
CA SER A 8 61.97 20.42 8.08
C SER A 8 61.37 19.21 7.35
N PHE A 9 61.65 17.97 7.77
CA PHE A 9 61.27 16.79 7.00
C PHE A 9 60.10 15.95 7.55
N LYS A 10 59.26 16.52 8.42
CA LYS A 10 58.13 15.77 9.03
C LYS A 10 56.77 16.48 9.02
N PHE A 11 56.59 17.53 8.22
CA PHE A 11 55.31 18.27 8.22
C PHE A 11 54.54 18.28 6.90
N THR A 12 55.07 17.71 5.82
CA THR A 12 54.40 17.71 4.51
C THR A 12 53.70 16.40 4.16
N PHE A 13 53.92 15.31 4.91
CA PHE A 13 53.29 14.01 4.60
C PHE A 13 51.98 13.75 5.37
N SER A 14 51.68 14.48 6.44
CA SER A 14 50.45 14.27 7.23
C SER A 14 49.22 14.99 6.68
N LEU A 15 49.40 16.02 5.83
CA LEU A 15 48.28 16.86 5.37
C LEU A 15 47.64 16.33 4.07
N MET A 16 48.35 15.54 3.28
CA MET A 16 47.76 14.91 2.08
C MET A 16 46.87 13.71 2.40
N LEU A 17 47.08 13.01 3.52
CA LEU A 17 46.25 11.85 3.90
C LEU A 17 44.93 12.26 4.59
N THR A 18 44.87 13.43 5.21
CA THR A 18 43.65 13.93 5.88
C THR A 18 42.68 14.61 4.92
N VAL A 19 43.15 15.19 3.81
CA VAL A 19 42.26 15.83 2.81
C VAL A 19 41.58 14.80 1.89
N MET A 20 42.15 13.60 1.69
CA MET A 20 41.49 12.53 0.92
C MET A 20 40.38 11.78 1.68
N LEU A 21 40.31 11.88 3.01
CA LEU A 21 39.25 11.25 3.82
C LEU A 21 37.98 12.12 3.96
N CYS A 22 38.02 13.37 3.48
CA CYS A 22 36.88 14.29 3.44
C CYS A 22 36.30 14.46 2.03
N LEU A 23 36.62 13.58 1.08
CA LEU A 23 35.70 13.34 -0.02
C LEU A 23 34.49 12.64 0.58
N SER A 24 33.55 13.46 1.08
CA SER A 24 32.17 13.05 1.25
C SER A 24 31.78 12.44 -0.09
N PHE A 25 31.85 11.11 -0.20
CA PHE A 25 31.21 10.39 -1.28
C PHE A 25 29.81 10.96 -1.27
N SER A 26 29.48 11.76 -2.28
CA SER A 26 28.13 12.22 -2.52
C SER A 26 27.35 10.95 -2.67
N THR A 27 26.76 10.47 -1.58
CA THR A 27 25.99 9.24 -1.59
C THR A 27 24.93 9.52 -2.62
N ILE A 28 25.00 8.84 -3.76
CA ILE A 28 24.00 8.97 -4.81
C ILE A 28 22.70 8.52 -4.14
N THR A 29 21.93 9.48 -3.64
CA THR A 29 20.66 9.21 -3.01
C THR A 29 19.73 8.86 -4.15
N ASN A 30 19.64 7.57 -4.44
CA ASN A 30 18.71 7.06 -5.43
C ASN A 30 17.30 7.56 -5.10
N ALA A 31 16.66 8.26 -6.03
CA ALA A 31 15.30 8.73 -5.85
C ALA A 31 14.35 7.53 -5.66
N ALA A 32 13.44 7.65 -4.70
CA ALA A 32 12.38 6.66 -4.55
C ALA A 32 11.39 6.80 -5.70
N SER A 33 10.86 5.68 -6.17
CA SER A 33 9.91 5.68 -7.28
C SER A 33 8.97 4.49 -7.20
N VAL A 34 7.81 4.66 -7.83
CA VAL A 34 6.85 3.60 -8.10
C VAL A 34 6.48 3.75 -9.57
N LYS A 35 6.48 2.64 -10.31
CA LYS A 35 6.09 2.61 -11.73
C LYS A 35 5.39 1.31 -12.07
N ASP A 36 4.49 1.37 -13.03
CA ASP A 36 3.84 0.18 -13.56
C ASP A 36 4.83 -0.66 -14.38
N ILE A 37 4.63 -1.97 -14.34
CA ILE A 37 5.34 -2.93 -15.18
C ILE A 37 4.33 -3.47 -16.19
N PRO A 38 4.36 -3.02 -17.45
CA PRO A 38 3.48 -3.56 -18.48
C PRO A 38 3.77 -5.05 -18.70
N VAL A 39 2.71 -5.86 -18.69
CA VAL A 39 2.80 -7.30 -19.01
C VAL A 39 3.20 -7.46 -20.47
N LYS A 40 4.01 -8.48 -20.78
CA LYS A 40 4.63 -8.77 -22.09
C LYS A 40 5.64 -7.72 -22.60
N LYS A 41 5.99 -6.71 -21.79
CA LYS A 41 7.02 -5.72 -22.16
C LYS A 41 8.17 -5.73 -21.16
N THR A 42 9.39 -5.72 -21.70
CA THR A 42 10.61 -5.65 -20.86
C THR A 42 10.79 -4.24 -20.34
N ILE A 43 11.03 -4.10 -19.05
CA ILE A 43 11.45 -2.84 -18.42
C ILE A 43 12.90 -2.96 -17.91
N SER A 44 13.54 -1.81 -17.70
CA SER A 44 14.84 -1.74 -17.02
C SER A 44 14.67 -1.15 -15.63
N ALA A 45 15.12 -1.88 -14.60
CA ALA A 45 15.13 -1.42 -13.22
C ALA A 45 16.11 -2.26 -12.39
N ASP A 46 16.73 -1.66 -11.38
CA ASP A 46 17.62 -2.36 -10.44
C ASP A 46 16.75 -3.15 -9.46
N ILE A 47 16.49 -4.43 -9.73
CA ILE A 47 15.71 -5.30 -8.82
C ILE A 47 16.63 -6.15 -7.93
N THR A 48 17.88 -6.32 -8.35
CA THR A 48 18.93 -6.99 -7.59
C THR A 48 19.50 -6.10 -6.47
N GLY A 49 19.38 -4.78 -6.57
CA GLY A 49 19.89 -3.81 -5.61
C GLY A 49 21.39 -3.56 -5.72
N ASP A 50 22.02 -3.96 -6.83
CA ASP A 50 23.46 -3.85 -7.07
C ASP A 50 23.87 -2.52 -7.71
N GLY A 51 22.90 -1.65 -8.00
CA GLY A 51 23.11 -0.35 -8.64
C GLY A 51 23.04 -0.39 -10.17
N LYS A 52 22.85 -1.56 -10.79
CA LYS A 52 22.76 -1.75 -12.24
C LYS A 52 21.33 -2.05 -12.65
N ALA A 53 20.97 -1.65 -13.87
CA ALA A 53 19.63 -1.91 -14.37
C ALA A 53 19.47 -3.38 -14.83
N ASP A 54 18.54 -4.10 -14.23
CA ASP A 54 18.12 -5.43 -14.67
C ASP A 54 17.00 -5.34 -15.71
N LYS A 55 16.98 -6.32 -16.63
CA LYS A 55 15.88 -6.52 -17.58
C LYS A 55 14.80 -7.38 -16.95
N ILE A 56 13.65 -6.80 -16.66
CA ILE A 56 12.51 -7.47 -16.03
C ILE A 56 11.42 -7.64 -17.06
N LEU A 57 10.91 -8.87 -17.22
CA LEU A 57 9.78 -9.18 -18.08
C LEU A 57 8.77 -10.03 -17.31
N ILE A 58 7.51 -9.61 -17.37
CA ILE A 58 6.37 -10.36 -16.83
C ILE A 58 5.58 -10.90 -18.01
N THR A 59 5.33 -12.21 -18.04
CA THR A 59 4.50 -12.84 -19.06
C THR A 59 3.41 -13.68 -18.43
N THR A 60 2.29 -13.77 -19.15
CA THR A 60 1.19 -14.67 -18.83
C THR A 60 0.91 -15.60 -20.01
N THR A 61 0.42 -16.79 -19.71
CA THR A 61 -0.28 -17.63 -20.70
C THR A 61 -1.75 -17.66 -20.33
N MET A 62 -2.62 -17.64 -21.34
CA MET A 62 -4.06 -17.71 -21.14
C MET A 62 -4.55 -19.16 -21.33
N ASP A 63 -5.69 -19.51 -20.74
CA ASP A 63 -6.48 -20.67 -21.14
C ASP A 63 -7.53 -20.29 -22.22
N ASP A 64 -8.37 -21.27 -22.57
CA ASP A 64 -9.36 -21.16 -23.64
C ASP A 64 -10.50 -20.18 -23.28
N ASP A 65 -10.72 -19.92 -21.98
CA ASP A 65 -11.70 -18.96 -21.45
C ASP A 65 -11.09 -17.55 -21.27
N PHE A 66 -9.94 -17.29 -21.87
CA PHE A 66 -9.20 -16.03 -21.73
C PHE A 66 -8.86 -15.67 -20.28
N ARG A 67 -8.67 -16.66 -19.40
CA ARG A 67 -8.17 -16.48 -18.03
C ARG A 67 -6.67 -16.79 -17.95
N VAL A 68 -5.99 -16.18 -16.99
CA VAL A 68 -4.54 -16.37 -16.79
C VAL A 68 -4.28 -17.76 -16.20
N LYS A 69 -3.70 -18.65 -17.00
CA LYS A 69 -3.28 -19.99 -16.60
C LYS A 69 -1.93 -20.03 -15.89
N LYS A 70 -0.99 -19.18 -16.32
CA LYS A 70 0.37 -19.14 -15.74
C LYS A 70 0.91 -17.74 -15.73
N LEU A 71 1.54 -17.37 -14.62
CA LEU A 71 2.32 -16.13 -14.47
C LEU A 71 3.81 -16.48 -14.38
N LYS A 72 4.65 -15.77 -15.14
CA LYS A 72 6.10 -15.90 -15.10
C LYS A 72 6.77 -14.53 -15.02
N VAL A 73 7.79 -14.41 -14.18
CA VAL A 73 8.68 -13.23 -14.16
C VAL A 73 10.10 -13.69 -14.47
N THR A 74 10.73 -13.03 -15.42
CA THR A 74 12.16 -13.19 -15.70
C THR A 74 12.93 -11.94 -15.31
N VAL A 75 14.15 -12.16 -14.83
CA VAL A 75 15.15 -11.13 -14.54
C VAL A 75 16.39 -11.50 -15.32
N ASN A 76 16.85 -10.63 -16.21
CA ASN A 76 17.99 -10.87 -17.11
C ASN A 76 17.86 -12.20 -17.87
N LYS A 77 16.68 -12.43 -18.48
CA LYS A 77 16.29 -13.65 -19.21
C LYS A 77 16.21 -14.94 -18.36
N LYS A 78 16.57 -14.91 -17.08
CA LYS A 78 16.45 -16.06 -16.17
C LYS A 78 15.11 -16.04 -15.43
N THR A 79 14.46 -17.19 -15.30
CA THR A 79 13.19 -17.31 -14.56
C THR A 79 13.39 -17.07 -13.08
N ALA A 80 12.87 -15.94 -12.58
CA ALA A 80 12.95 -15.53 -11.18
C ALA A 80 11.70 -15.92 -10.38
N PHE A 81 10.54 -16.00 -11.05
CA PHE A 81 9.27 -16.43 -10.44
C PHE A 81 8.39 -17.13 -11.46
N ASN A 82 7.61 -18.10 -10.99
CA ASN A 82 6.49 -18.64 -11.72
C ASN A 82 5.37 -18.97 -10.74
N LYS A 83 4.13 -18.90 -11.21
CA LYS A 83 2.94 -19.31 -10.46
C LYS A 83 1.96 -19.96 -11.42
N ASN A 84 1.45 -21.12 -11.02
CA ASN A 84 0.28 -21.72 -11.64
C ASN A 84 -0.97 -20.95 -11.18
N CYS A 85 -1.80 -20.58 -12.15
CA CYS A 85 -3.01 -19.79 -11.99
C CYS A 85 -4.23 -20.48 -12.64
N THR A 86 -4.12 -21.73 -13.11
CA THR A 86 -5.25 -22.52 -13.58
C THR A 86 -6.37 -22.50 -12.54
N ASP A 87 -7.62 -22.36 -13.01
CA ASP A 87 -8.84 -22.33 -12.19
C ASP A 87 -8.87 -21.26 -11.08
N SER A 88 -7.99 -20.26 -11.15
CA SER A 88 -7.93 -19.19 -10.15
C SER A 88 -8.89 -18.03 -10.44
N GLY A 89 -9.60 -18.03 -11.57
CA GLY A 89 -10.52 -16.95 -11.95
C GLY A 89 -9.83 -15.61 -12.25
N ILE A 90 -8.55 -15.61 -12.56
CA ILE A 90 -7.76 -14.40 -12.83
C ILE A 90 -7.92 -14.02 -14.31
N ASN A 91 -8.43 -12.83 -14.59
CA ASN A 91 -8.60 -12.29 -15.94
C ASN A 91 -7.30 -11.69 -16.48
N TYR A 92 -6.58 -10.94 -15.63
CA TYR A 92 -5.34 -10.28 -16.02
C TYR A 92 -4.42 -10.06 -14.82
N ILE A 93 -3.15 -9.79 -15.11
CA ILE A 93 -2.13 -9.46 -14.11
C ILE A 93 -1.80 -7.98 -14.20
N THR A 94 -1.77 -7.29 -13.07
CA THR A 94 -1.14 -5.98 -12.95
C THR A 94 0.13 -6.10 -12.10
N ALA A 95 1.08 -5.23 -12.34
CA ALA A 95 2.36 -5.29 -11.65
C ALA A 95 2.96 -3.90 -11.47
N LYS A 96 3.63 -3.70 -10.34
CA LYS A 96 4.36 -2.46 -10.04
C LYS A 96 5.77 -2.76 -9.58
N TYR A 97 6.71 -1.92 -9.99
CA TYR A 97 8.03 -1.83 -9.41
C TYR A 97 8.04 -0.69 -8.39
N ALA A 98 8.63 -0.93 -7.23
CA ALA A 98 8.82 0.09 -6.20
C ALA A 98 10.29 0.11 -5.74
N LYS A 99 10.91 1.29 -5.78
CA LYS A 99 12.28 1.54 -5.29
C LYS A 99 12.22 2.49 -4.09
N MET A 100 12.78 2.06 -2.97
CA MET A 100 13.04 2.91 -1.81
C MET A 100 14.44 3.52 -1.92
N THR A 101 14.65 4.71 -1.33
CA THR A 101 15.96 5.37 -1.41
C THR A 101 17.08 4.63 -0.66
N ASN A 102 16.75 3.66 0.20
CA ASN A 102 17.70 2.84 0.94
C ASN A 102 18.08 1.53 0.21
N LYS A 103 18.03 1.51 -1.13
CA LYS A 103 18.34 0.35 -1.99
C LYS A 103 17.47 -0.87 -1.71
N ASN A 104 16.20 -0.64 -1.39
CA ASN A 104 15.22 -1.70 -1.32
C ASN A 104 14.27 -1.60 -2.49
N GLU A 105 14.33 -2.61 -3.36
CA GLU A 105 13.50 -2.71 -4.54
C GLU A 105 12.56 -3.91 -4.45
N PHE A 106 11.37 -3.71 -5.00
CA PHE A 106 10.28 -4.67 -4.91
C PHE A 106 9.49 -4.75 -6.21
N ILE A 107 8.86 -5.90 -6.42
CA ILE A 107 7.82 -6.07 -7.42
C ILE A 107 6.54 -6.47 -6.70
N GLN A 108 5.47 -5.72 -6.93
CA GLN A 108 4.12 -6.16 -6.61
C GLN A 108 3.53 -6.88 -7.83
N LEU A 109 2.92 -8.03 -7.61
CA LEU A 109 2.13 -8.76 -8.59
C LEU A 109 0.70 -8.89 -8.06
N MET A 110 -0.28 -8.52 -8.87
CA MET A 110 -1.69 -8.62 -8.56
C MET A 110 -2.43 -9.39 -9.66
N GLY A 111 -3.22 -10.37 -9.26
CA GLY A 111 -4.14 -11.08 -10.14
C GLY A 111 -5.54 -10.53 -9.95
N ILE A 112 -6.12 -10.00 -11.02
CA ILE A 112 -7.43 -9.37 -11.03
C ILE A 112 -8.41 -10.31 -11.73
N GLY A 113 -9.50 -10.64 -11.05
CA GLY A 113 -10.61 -11.43 -11.57
C GLY A 113 -11.79 -10.56 -11.99
N ASP A 114 -12.98 -11.16 -11.95
CA ASP A 114 -14.22 -10.48 -12.33
C ASP A 114 -14.57 -9.35 -11.37
N ASN A 115 -15.21 -8.29 -11.89
CA ASN A 115 -15.59 -7.08 -11.13
C ASN A 115 -14.40 -6.44 -10.39
N ASP A 116 -13.21 -6.49 -10.99
CA ASP A 116 -11.94 -6.01 -10.42
C ASP A 116 -11.56 -6.64 -9.08
N TYR A 117 -12.11 -7.83 -8.77
CA TYR A 117 -11.80 -8.55 -7.55
C TYR A 117 -10.32 -8.97 -7.53
N ILE A 118 -9.63 -8.66 -6.44
CA ILE A 118 -8.23 -9.00 -6.27
C ILE A 118 -8.13 -10.44 -5.76
N VAL A 119 -7.91 -11.38 -6.67
CA VAL A 119 -7.74 -12.81 -6.37
C VAL A 119 -6.40 -13.07 -5.67
N PHE A 120 -5.37 -12.35 -6.10
CA PHE A 120 -4.00 -12.52 -5.62
C PHE A 120 -3.32 -11.17 -5.52
N ASN A 121 -2.62 -10.90 -4.41
CA ASN A 121 -1.83 -9.69 -4.25
C ASN A 121 -0.63 -9.94 -3.35
N GLN A 122 0.57 -9.82 -3.92
CA GLN A 122 1.80 -10.11 -3.19
C GLN A 122 2.94 -9.20 -3.64
N ILE A 123 3.77 -8.81 -2.67
CA ILE A 123 4.97 -8.02 -2.90
C ILE A 123 6.19 -8.92 -2.69
N TYR A 124 7.10 -8.87 -3.65
CA TYR A 124 8.28 -9.71 -3.73
C TYR A 124 9.56 -8.88 -3.68
N LYS A 125 10.62 -9.49 -3.14
CA LYS A 125 12.01 -9.01 -3.26
C LYS A 125 12.84 -10.07 -3.99
N TYR A 126 13.89 -9.64 -4.69
CA TYR A 126 14.83 -10.55 -5.34
C TYR A 126 15.88 -11.06 -4.36
N ASN A 127 16.19 -12.35 -4.43
CA ASN A 127 17.28 -12.97 -3.71
C ASN A 127 18.47 -13.16 -4.67
N ASN A 128 19.57 -12.47 -4.39
CA ASN A 128 20.77 -12.51 -5.23
C ASN A 128 21.50 -13.85 -5.21
N THR A 129 21.31 -14.68 -4.17
CA THR A 129 21.93 -16.01 -4.09
C THR A 129 21.14 -17.01 -4.90
N SER A 130 19.84 -17.16 -4.66
CA SER A 130 18.99 -18.13 -5.36
C SER A 130 18.56 -17.68 -6.76
N LYS A 131 18.73 -16.39 -7.07
CA LYS A 131 18.24 -15.74 -8.30
C LYS A 131 16.72 -15.84 -8.47
N LYS A 132 15.98 -15.92 -7.35
CA LYS A 132 14.52 -16.02 -7.30
C LYS A 132 13.88 -14.84 -6.58
N LEU A 133 12.64 -14.53 -6.94
CA LEU A 133 11.78 -13.65 -6.16
C LEU A 133 11.18 -14.43 -4.99
N TYR A 134 11.16 -13.82 -3.82
CA TYR A 134 10.51 -14.36 -2.62
C TYR A 134 9.52 -13.35 -2.05
N SER A 135 8.40 -13.84 -1.53
CA SER A 135 7.36 -13.00 -0.95
C SER A 135 7.85 -12.36 0.35
N ILE A 136 7.59 -11.07 0.51
CA ILE A 136 7.90 -10.32 1.73
C ILE A 136 6.66 -9.77 2.42
N SER A 137 5.47 -9.95 1.86
CA SER A 137 4.25 -9.37 2.42
C SER A 137 3.30 -10.43 2.98
N LYS A 138 2.49 -10.01 3.96
CA LYS A 138 1.27 -10.70 4.39
C LYS A 138 0.18 -9.63 4.38
N LEU A 139 -0.32 -9.35 3.18
CA LEU A 139 -1.33 -8.31 2.96
C LEU A 139 -2.70 -8.84 3.39
N ASP A 140 -3.52 -7.95 3.95
CA ASP A 140 -4.94 -8.23 4.16
C ASP A 140 -5.73 -8.04 2.86
N ASN A 141 -6.96 -8.56 2.82
CA ASN A 141 -7.79 -8.56 1.61
C ASN A 141 -8.21 -7.17 1.13
N THR A 142 -8.04 -6.12 1.96
CA THR A 142 -8.34 -4.75 1.55
C THR A 142 -7.18 -4.10 0.80
N ALA A 143 -5.99 -4.72 0.82
CA ALA A 143 -4.81 -4.16 0.17
C ALA A 143 -4.92 -4.22 -1.35
N CYS A 144 -4.71 -3.07 -1.99
CA CYS A 144 -4.67 -2.90 -3.43
C CYS A 144 -3.21 -2.68 -3.86
N GLU A 145 -2.96 -1.62 -4.62
CA GLU A 145 -1.67 -1.34 -5.24
C GLU A 145 -0.71 -0.51 -4.37
N ILE A 146 0.60 -0.65 -4.61
CA ILE A 146 1.60 0.30 -4.12
C ILE A 146 1.40 1.63 -4.84
N VAL A 147 1.25 2.72 -4.07
CA VAL A 147 1.06 4.08 -4.61
C VAL A 147 2.22 5.03 -4.32
N SER A 148 3.11 4.68 -3.39
CA SER A 148 4.28 5.49 -3.09
C SER A 148 5.39 4.68 -2.42
N ALA A 149 6.64 5.01 -2.74
CA ALA A 149 7.82 4.55 -2.05
C ALA A 149 8.62 5.76 -1.54
N LYS A 150 9.19 5.64 -0.34
CA LYS A 150 10.08 6.60 0.30
C LYS A 150 11.22 5.84 0.98
N LYS A 151 12.21 6.55 1.55
CA LYS A 151 13.41 5.98 2.19
C LYS A 151 13.15 4.75 3.05
N ASN A 152 12.16 4.81 3.95
CA ASN A 152 11.85 3.75 4.91
C ASN A 152 10.36 3.37 4.92
N ARG A 153 9.58 3.77 3.90
CA ARG A 153 8.14 3.49 3.84
C ARG A 153 7.68 3.15 2.43
N LEU A 154 6.93 2.07 2.30
CA LEU A 154 6.01 1.87 1.18
C LEU A 154 4.61 2.30 1.62
N THR A 155 3.84 2.87 0.72
CA THR A 155 2.42 3.18 0.94
C THR A 155 1.59 2.41 -0.07
N LEU A 156 0.64 1.65 0.43
CA LEU A 156 -0.34 0.92 -0.37
C LEU A 156 -1.67 1.68 -0.32
N HIS A 157 -2.38 1.67 -1.44
CA HIS A 157 -3.81 1.93 -1.48
C HIS A 157 -4.56 0.72 -0.95
N HIS A 158 -5.68 0.98 -0.29
CA HIS A 158 -6.59 -0.04 0.21
C HIS A 158 -8.02 0.36 -0.15
N GLY A 159 -8.90 -0.63 -0.29
CA GLY A 159 -10.32 -0.45 -0.56
C GLY A 159 -11.15 -1.59 0.02
N GLU A 160 -12.36 -1.26 0.44
CA GLU A 160 -13.37 -2.21 0.89
C GLU A 160 -14.75 -1.59 0.75
N GLN A 161 -15.80 -2.41 0.62
CA GLN A 161 -17.18 -1.97 0.56
C GLN A 161 -18.00 -2.42 1.78
N PRO A 162 -17.84 -1.79 2.97
CA PRO A 162 -18.70 -2.16 4.08
C PRO A 162 -20.16 -1.82 3.85
N ALA A 163 -21.07 -2.75 4.17
CA ALA A 163 -22.51 -2.55 3.99
C ALA A 163 -23.04 -1.30 4.72
N GLU A 164 -22.43 -0.96 5.87
CA GLU A 164 -22.80 0.20 6.67
C GLU A 164 -22.49 1.54 5.99
N THR A 165 -21.42 1.62 5.19
CA THR A 165 -20.89 2.89 4.66
C THR A 165 -20.69 2.93 3.15
N GLY A 166 -20.81 1.79 2.48
CA GLY A 166 -20.41 1.58 1.10
C GLY A 166 -18.90 1.71 0.89
N TRP A 167 -18.48 1.76 -0.38
CA TRP A 167 -17.08 1.81 -0.79
C TRP A 167 -16.29 2.92 -0.06
N LEU A 168 -15.23 2.47 0.60
CA LEU A 168 -14.22 3.29 1.23
C LEU A 168 -12.86 2.96 0.62
N THR A 169 -12.03 3.99 0.49
CA THR A 169 -10.62 3.84 0.13
C THR A 169 -9.72 4.52 1.15
N TRP A 170 -8.53 3.99 1.35
CA TRP A 170 -7.55 4.59 2.26
C TRP A 170 -6.13 4.21 1.86
N LYS A 171 -5.15 4.71 2.61
CA LYS A 171 -3.74 4.44 2.43
C LYS A 171 -3.16 3.92 3.74
N MET A 172 -2.39 2.84 3.64
CA MET A 172 -1.62 2.28 4.76
C MET A 172 -0.14 2.31 4.41
N SER A 173 0.70 2.53 5.43
CA SER A 173 2.14 2.56 5.26
C SER A 173 2.79 1.33 5.89
N TYR A 174 3.76 0.79 5.19
CA TYR A 174 4.53 -0.39 5.55
C TYR A 174 6.02 -0.05 5.63
N LYS A 175 6.70 -0.65 6.60
CA LYS A 175 8.17 -0.63 6.70
C LYS A 175 8.69 -1.99 6.27
N PHE A 176 9.80 -1.99 5.54
CA PHE A 176 10.56 -3.20 5.30
C PHE A 176 11.54 -3.42 6.46
N ARG A 177 11.40 -4.54 7.19
CA ARG A 177 12.26 -4.92 8.30
C ARG A 177 12.32 -6.45 8.38
N ASN A 178 13.51 -7.00 8.65
CA ASN A 178 13.72 -8.45 8.81
C ASN A 178 13.15 -9.25 7.62
N ASN A 179 13.44 -8.79 6.39
CA ASN A 179 12.95 -9.38 5.14
C ASN A 179 11.43 -9.48 5.00
N LYS A 180 10.66 -8.66 5.74
CA LYS A 180 9.20 -8.61 5.67
C LYS A 180 8.69 -7.17 5.63
N LEU A 181 7.54 -6.98 4.98
CA LEU A 181 6.75 -5.75 5.09
C LEU A 181 5.86 -5.83 6.32
N VAL A 182 6.00 -4.83 7.18
CA VAL A 182 5.26 -4.71 8.43
C VAL A 182 4.46 -3.42 8.42
N LEU A 183 3.17 -3.51 8.71
CA LEU A 183 2.28 -2.37 8.83
C LEU A 183 2.78 -1.44 9.94
N THR A 184 2.93 -0.15 9.63
CA THR A 184 3.50 0.82 10.59
C THR A 184 2.53 1.31 11.63
N ASN A 185 1.27 1.48 11.25
CA ASN A 185 0.17 1.87 12.10
C ASN A 185 -1.10 1.28 11.50
N ALA A 186 -1.93 0.66 12.33
CA ALA A 186 -3.21 0.10 11.91
C ALA A 186 -4.31 1.17 11.78
N THR A 187 -4.08 2.37 12.31
CA THR A 187 -4.98 3.52 12.19
C THR A 187 -4.51 4.49 11.10
N THR A 188 -5.44 4.98 10.28
CA THR A 188 -5.20 5.98 9.23
C THR A 188 -6.28 7.05 9.21
N SER A 189 -5.91 8.28 8.85
CA SER A 189 -6.84 9.40 8.61
C SER A 189 -7.08 9.67 7.12
N THR A 190 -6.51 8.86 6.23
CA THR A 190 -6.64 9.05 4.78
C THR A 190 -7.90 8.38 4.23
N VAL A 191 -8.77 7.84 5.08
CA VAL A 191 -9.99 7.16 4.65
C VAL A 191 -10.92 8.13 3.93
N LYS A 192 -11.47 7.69 2.80
CA LYS A 192 -12.34 8.45 1.92
C LYS A 192 -13.50 7.59 1.47
N SER A 193 -14.70 8.18 1.46
CA SER A 193 -15.86 7.57 0.81
C SER A 193 -15.82 7.82 -0.69
N THR A 194 -16.08 6.78 -1.48
CA THR A 194 -16.15 6.86 -2.95
C THR A 194 -17.58 6.70 -3.49
N ILE A 195 -18.55 6.35 -2.64
CA ILE A 195 -19.97 6.23 -3.04
C ILE A 195 -20.63 7.57 -3.39
N GLY A 196 -19.93 8.68 -3.19
CA GLY A 196 -20.37 10.01 -3.63
C GLY A 196 -20.20 10.26 -5.14
N TYR A 197 -19.56 9.36 -5.88
CA TYR A 197 -19.32 9.51 -7.31
C TYR A 197 -20.29 8.71 -8.19
N SER A 198 -21.06 7.77 -7.63
CA SER A 198 -21.97 6.91 -8.39
C SER A 198 -23.28 7.60 -8.81
N ARG A 199 -23.65 8.71 -8.17
CA ARG A 199 -24.92 9.42 -8.41
C ARG A 199 -24.74 10.93 -8.29
N LYS A 200 -25.63 11.71 -8.91
CA LYS A 200 -25.65 13.18 -8.83
C LYS A 200 -26.81 13.68 -7.96
N ASP A 201 -26.75 13.45 -6.64
CA ASP A 201 -27.74 13.99 -5.69
C ASP A 201 -27.09 14.80 -4.55
N SER A 202 -27.91 15.32 -3.62
CA SER A 202 -27.44 16.10 -2.48
C SER A 202 -26.56 15.28 -1.52
N TYR A 203 -26.79 13.97 -1.37
CA TYR A 203 -26.00 13.08 -0.54
C TYR A 203 -24.62 12.81 -1.15
N SER A 204 -24.52 12.76 -2.48
CA SER A 204 -23.24 12.61 -3.18
C SER A 204 -22.25 13.74 -2.88
N LYS A 205 -22.72 14.97 -2.66
CA LYS A 205 -21.87 16.08 -2.21
C LYS A 205 -21.36 15.87 -0.78
N LEU A 206 -22.17 15.25 0.09
CA LEU A 206 -21.80 14.95 1.48
C LEU A 206 -20.78 13.80 1.54
N PHE A 207 -21.02 12.69 0.83
CA PHE A 207 -20.11 11.54 0.83
C PHE A 207 -18.71 11.89 0.32
N ARG A 208 -18.59 12.71 -0.74
CA ARG A 208 -17.29 13.21 -1.22
C ARG A 208 -16.51 14.01 -0.16
N LYS A 209 -17.21 14.57 0.83
CA LYS A 209 -16.64 15.26 2.00
C LYS A 209 -16.51 14.36 3.23
N ASN A 210 -16.69 13.05 3.09
CA ASN A 210 -16.77 12.08 4.19
C ASN A 210 -17.91 12.35 5.19
N ILE A 211 -18.97 13.05 4.76
CA ILE A 211 -20.12 13.36 5.61
C ILE A 211 -21.24 12.35 5.34
N PHE A 212 -21.76 11.76 6.40
CA PHE A 212 -22.84 10.77 6.38
C PHE A 212 -24.02 11.28 7.22
N VAL A 213 -25.24 11.05 6.76
CA VAL A 213 -26.47 11.38 7.51
C VAL A 213 -27.01 10.12 8.14
N THR A 214 -27.20 10.10 9.46
CA THR A 214 -27.74 8.94 10.17
C THR A 214 -29.16 8.59 9.70
N ALA A 215 -29.41 7.33 9.38
CA ALA A 215 -30.75 6.82 9.06
C ALA A 215 -31.51 6.34 10.30
N LYS A 216 -30.79 6.06 11.39
CA LYS A 216 -31.33 5.69 12.71
C LYS A 216 -30.49 6.29 13.83
N LYS A 217 -30.92 6.11 15.08
CA LYS A 217 -30.11 6.46 16.25
C LYS A 217 -28.87 5.58 16.29
N LEU A 218 -27.67 6.17 16.23
CA LEU A 218 -26.40 5.44 16.25
C LEU A 218 -25.62 5.71 17.54
N ARG A 219 -24.97 4.67 18.06
CA ARG A 219 -24.09 4.73 19.23
C ARG A 219 -22.65 4.58 18.78
N PHE A 220 -21.78 5.47 19.25
CA PHE A 220 -20.36 5.47 18.96
C PHE A 220 -19.56 5.22 20.24
N TYR A 221 -18.45 4.49 20.14
CA TYR A 221 -17.73 3.96 21.31
C TYR A 221 -16.25 4.38 21.33
N ASN A 222 -15.65 4.39 22.52
CA ASN A 222 -14.20 4.45 22.73
C ASN A 222 -13.79 3.18 23.49
N GLY A 223 -13.29 2.19 22.74
CA GLY A 223 -13.18 0.83 23.26
C GLY A 223 -14.57 0.25 23.56
N LYS A 224 -14.79 -0.21 24.80
CA LYS A 224 -16.10 -0.72 25.26
C LYS A 224 -17.04 0.38 25.77
N LYS A 225 -16.54 1.59 26.04
CA LYS A 225 -17.33 2.67 26.65
C LYS A 225 -18.10 3.44 25.58
N LEU A 226 -19.39 3.67 25.82
CA LEU A 226 -20.19 4.57 24.99
C LEU A 226 -19.58 5.98 25.03
N ALA A 227 -19.22 6.51 23.86
CA ALA A 227 -18.66 7.85 23.72
C ALA A 227 -19.79 8.88 23.54
N PHE A 228 -20.72 8.62 22.62
CA PHE A 228 -21.91 9.44 22.40
C PHE A 228 -22.95 8.70 21.54
N THR A 229 -24.15 9.27 21.53
CA THR A 229 -25.25 8.83 20.66
C THR A 229 -25.59 9.96 19.69
N VAL A 230 -25.92 9.61 18.45
CA VAL A 230 -26.36 10.54 17.41
C VAL A 230 -27.80 10.20 17.02
N PRO A 231 -28.75 11.14 17.14
CA PRO A 231 -30.13 10.94 16.68
C PRO A 231 -30.21 10.70 15.16
N LYS A 232 -31.34 10.16 14.70
CA LYS A 232 -31.65 10.03 13.26
C LYS A 232 -31.62 11.40 12.58
N GLY A 233 -31.15 11.43 11.33
CA GLY A 233 -31.14 12.62 10.47
C GLY A 233 -30.00 13.61 10.73
N LYS A 234 -29.04 13.28 11.58
CA LYS A 234 -27.89 14.15 11.89
C LYS A 234 -26.68 13.77 11.04
N GLN A 235 -25.86 14.78 10.73
CA GLN A 235 -24.63 14.62 9.97
C GLN A 235 -23.47 14.23 10.90
N VAL A 236 -22.68 13.25 10.47
CA VAL A 236 -21.43 12.86 11.10
C VAL A 236 -20.33 12.82 10.05
N THR A 237 -19.09 13.12 10.44
CA THR A 237 -17.95 13.13 9.51
C THR A 237 -17.03 11.96 9.80
N LEU A 238 -16.74 11.12 8.80
CA LEU A 238 -15.74 10.05 8.88
C LEU A 238 -14.32 10.67 8.90
N LYS A 239 -13.56 10.38 9.97
CA LYS A 239 -12.24 10.97 10.22
C LYS A 239 -11.11 9.97 10.09
N LYS A 240 -11.29 8.76 10.62
CA LYS A 240 -10.25 7.73 10.68
C LYS A 240 -10.83 6.34 10.49
N LEU A 241 -9.95 5.42 10.12
CA LEU A 241 -10.18 4.00 10.08
C LEU A 241 -9.10 3.31 10.89
N THR A 242 -9.43 2.24 11.62
CA THR A 242 -8.43 1.36 12.21
C THR A 242 -8.74 -0.10 11.94
N LEU A 243 -7.69 -0.87 11.65
CA LEU A 243 -7.75 -2.33 11.55
C LEU A 243 -7.40 -2.93 12.91
N SER A 244 -8.20 -3.86 13.42
CA SER A 244 -7.91 -4.55 14.67
C SER A 244 -8.52 -5.94 14.69
N LYS A 245 -7.68 -6.97 14.91
CA LYS A 245 -8.09 -8.38 14.95
C LYS A 245 -8.95 -8.81 13.76
N GLY A 246 -8.58 -8.37 12.55
CA GLY A 246 -9.33 -8.66 11.32
C GLY A 246 -10.60 -7.83 11.10
N ASN A 247 -10.95 -6.92 12.01
CA ASN A 247 -12.12 -6.05 11.90
C ASN A 247 -11.73 -4.63 11.49
N ILE A 248 -12.66 -3.96 10.81
CA ILE A 248 -12.55 -2.55 10.44
C ILE A 248 -13.41 -1.72 11.41
N TYR A 249 -12.81 -0.69 11.99
CA TYR A 249 -13.51 0.29 12.81
C TYR A 249 -13.38 1.68 12.19
N LEU A 250 -14.48 2.41 12.15
CA LEU A 250 -14.56 3.74 11.58
C LEU A 250 -14.82 4.78 12.66
N GLN A 251 -13.97 5.81 12.71
CA GLN A 251 -14.16 6.94 13.63
C GLN A 251 -14.98 8.02 12.96
N PHE A 252 -16.10 8.36 13.59
CA PHE A 252 -16.93 9.48 13.19
C PHE A 252 -16.86 10.61 14.21
N GLN A 253 -17.02 11.82 13.70
CA GLN A 253 -17.11 13.06 14.48
C GLN A 253 -18.53 13.63 14.43
N TYR A 254 -19.03 14.04 15.60
CA TYR A 254 -20.27 14.81 15.76
C TYR A 254 -20.04 15.97 16.73
N GLY A 255 -20.10 17.21 16.22
CA GLY A 255 -19.64 18.38 16.96
C GLY A 255 -18.17 18.24 17.38
N LYS A 256 -17.89 18.42 18.68
CA LYS A 256 -16.54 18.23 19.26
C LYS A 256 -16.23 16.79 19.67
N LYS A 257 -17.18 15.84 19.54
CA LYS A 257 -17.02 14.45 20.00
C LYS A 257 -16.60 13.54 18.86
N THR A 258 -15.77 12.53 19.17
CA THR A 258 -15.38 11.46 18.24
C THR A 258 -15.53 10.10 18.87
N GLY A 259 -15.83 9.09 18.05
CA GLY A 259 -16.07 7.72 18.53
C GLY A 259 -16.18 6.76 17.36
N TRP A 260 -16.12 5.48 17.67
CA TRP A 260 -15.93 4.39 16.72
C TRP A 260 -17.17 3.53 16.58
N ILE A 261 -17.37 2.99 15.39
CA ILE A 261 -18.29 1.88 15.10
C ILE A 261 -17.52 0.78 14.35
N SER A 262 -17.91 -0.48 14.55
CA SER A 262 -17.50 -1.58 13.68
C SER A 262 -18.33 -1.58 12.41
N VAL A 263 -17.74 -2.04 11.31
CA VAL A 263 -18.40 -2.27 10.03
C VAL A 263 -18.08 -3.68 9.53
N ASN A 264 -18.71 -4.11 8.43
CA ASN A 264 -18.72 -5.51 7.99
C ASN A 264 -19.34 -6.44 9.04
N ASN A 265 -20.38 -5.95 9.75
CA ASN A 265 -21.04 -6.76 10.75
C ASN A 265 -21.86 -7.86 10.05
N LYS A 266 -21.65 -9.13 10.43
CA LYS A 266 -22.30 -10.30 9.81
C LYS A 266 -23.84 -10.21 9.80
N ASN A 267 -24.41 -9.55 10.81
CA ASN A 267 -25.86 -9.42 11.00
C ASN A 267 -26.33 -7.98 10.70
N TYR A 268 -25.71 -7.31 9.73
CA TYR A 268 -26.15 -5.97 9.32
C TYR A 268 -27.55 -6.03 8.70
N ASP A 269 -28.47 -5.27 9.28
CA ASP A 269 -29.85 -5.16 8.81
C ASP A 269 -29.96 -4.10 7.70
N PHE A 270 -30.22 -4.55 6.47
CA PHE A 270 -30.36 -3.69 5.30
C PHE A 270 -31.66 -2.87 5.29
N GLU A 271 -32.69 -3.28 6.03
CA GLU A 271 -33.93 -2.52 6.21
C GLU A 271 -33.77 -1.42 7.26
N SER A 272 -32.77 -1.54 8.13
CA SER A 272 -32.40 -0.57 9.15
C SER A 272 -30.97 -0.04 8.93
N PRO A 273 -30.69 0.68 7.83
CA PRO A 273 -29.34 1.11 7.52
C PRO A 273 -28.78 2.08 8.57
N TYR A 274 -27.44 2.14 8.67
CA TYR A 274 -26.80 3.09 9.58
C TYR A 274 -26.91 4.52 9.04
N PHE A 275 -26.67 4.69 7.75
CA PHE A 275 -26.67 5.99 7.09
C PHE A 275 -27.65 6.03 5.92
N LYS A 276 -28.28 7.18 5.73
CA LYS A 276 -29.22 7.40 4.63
C LYS A 276 -28.50 7.22 3.31
N LYS A 277 -29.19 6.59 2.35
CA LYS A 277 -28.78 6.49 0.94
C LYS A 277 -27.48 5.72 0.67
N VAL A 278 -26.92 5.01 1.67
CA VAL A 278 -25.80 4.09 1.48
C VAL A 278 -26.23 2.80 0.78
N ASN A 279 -27.24 2.09 1.30
CA ASN A 279 -27.66 0.79 0.75
C ASN A 279 -28.04 0.88 -0.74
N SER A 280 -28.68 1.97 -1.15
CA SER A 280 -29.02 2.22 -2.55
C SER A 280 -27.81 2.46 -3.47
N ARG A 281 -26.57 2.36 -2.96
CA ARG A 281 -25.30 2.57 -3.68
C ARG A 281 -24.33 1.41 -3.50
N LEU A 282 -24.77 0.30 -2.88
CA LEU A 282 -23.94 -0.90 -2.73
C LEU A 282 -23.90 -1.72 -4.02
N ALA A 283 -24.99 -1.70 -4.81
CA ALA A 283 -24.98 -2.20 -6.17
C ALA A 283 -24.33 -1.15 -7.09
N GLY A 284 -23.07 -1.38 -7.45
CA GLY A 284 -22.27 -0.54 -8.30
C GLY A 284 -20.84 -1.05 -8.38
#